data_AF-A0A3D3PMI9-F1
#
_entry.id   AF-A0A3D3PMI9-F1
#
_cell.length_a   1.000
_cell.length_b   1.000
_cell.length_c   1.000
_cell.angle_alpha   90.00
_cell.angle_beta   90.00
_cell.angle_gamma   90.00
#
_symmetry.space_group_name_H-M   'P 1'
#
loop_
_entity.id
_entity.type
_entity.pdbx_description
1 polymer ?
#
loop_
_entity_poly.entity_id
_entity_poly.type
_entity_poly.pdbx_seq_one_letter_code
_entity_poly.pdbx_strand_id
1 'polypeptide(L)'
;GCHIGRGVYMDTTDVTEFDCVTIGDDSEINALACPQTHLFEDRVMKIDHVSIGKGVYLGPRSAVLYSAKVADHARVGALTLVMKGEYIPAGSSWSGCPAAPVRG
;
A
#
# COMPACT_ATOMS: atom_id res chain seq x y z
N GLY A 1 -13.73 10.20 1.05
CA GLY A 1 -12.46 10.94 0.91
C GLY A 1 -11.39 10.20 1.67
N CYS A 2 -10.11 10.37 1.32
CA CYS A 2 -9.05 9.57 1.94
C CYS A 2 -8.99 9.78 3.45
N HIS A 3 -8.75 8.69 4.18
CA HIS A 3 -8.43 8.75 5.59
C HIS A 3 -6.90 8.75 5.72
N ILE A 4 -6.32 9.94 5.87
CA ILE A 4 -4.88 10.13 6.03
C ILE A 4 -4.61 10.53 7.49
N GLY A 5 -3.79 9.73 8.17
CA GLY A 5 -3.38 9.95 9.55
C GLY A 5 -2.48 11.17 9.73
N ARG A 6 -2.24 11.51 11.01
CA ARG A 6 -1.34 12.61 11.38
C ARG A 6 0.10 12.24 11.06
N GLY A 7 0.88 13.20 10.57
CA GLY A 7 2.32 13.02 10.36
C GLY A 7 2.68 12.15 9.16
N VAL A 8 1.70 11.79 8.32
CA VAL A 8 1.95 11.06 7.08
C VAL A 8 2.81 11.92 6.13
N TYR A 9 3.92 11.36 5.68
CA TYR A 9 4.67 11.89 4.55
C TYR A 9 4.12 11.27 3.26
N MET A 10 3.82 12.12 2.27
CA MET A 10 3.27 11.68 0.99
C MET A 10 3.96 12.42 -0.16
N ASP A 11 4.68 11.66 -0.97
CA ASP A 11 5.42 12.10 -2.16
C ASP A 11 4.80 11.50 -3.44
N THR A 12 3.47 11.37 -3.42
CA THR A 12 2.67 10.84 -4.52
C THR A 12 1.30 11.49 -4.48
N THR A 13 0.69 11.66 -5.64
CA THR A 13 -0.73 12.03 -5.76
C THR A 13 -1.55 10.86 -6.32
N ASP A 14 -0.95 9.68 -6.40
CA ASP A 14 -1.54 8.50 -7.05
C ASP A 14 -2.51 7.79 -6.10
N VAL A 15 -3.66 8.43 -5.90
CA VAL A 15 -4.81 7.90 -5.16
C VAL A 15 -6.06 8.21 -5.99
N THR A 16 -6.63 7.18 -6.61
CA THR A 16 -7.73 7.33 -7.58
C THR A 16 -9.10 7.31 -6.92
N GLU A 17 -9.38 6.29 -6.11
CA GLU A 17 -10.65 6.16 -5.37
C GLU A 17 -10.45 6.61 -3.93
N PHE A 18 -10.66 7.91 -3.70
CA PHE A 18 -10.30 8.54 -2.44
C PHE A 18 -10.99 7.91 -1.22
N ASP A 19 -12.21 7.42 -1.35
CA ASP A 19 -12.97 6.72 -0.30
C ASP A 19 -12.49 5.28 -0.03
N CYS A 20 -11.62 4.73 -0.87
CA CYS A 20 -11.09 3.38 -0.73
C CYS A 20 -9.72 3.31 -0.04
N VAL A 21 -9.07 4.44 0.26
CA VAL A 21 -7.72 4.45 0.84
C VAL A 21 -7.72 4.92 2.30
N THR A 22 -7.10 4.11 3.16
CA THR A 22 -6.78 4.48 4.55
C THR A 22 -5.29 4.35 4.81
N ILE A 23 -4.70 5.38 5.41
CA ILE A 23 -3.27 5.47 5.75
C ILE A 23 -3.16 5.90 7.22
N GLY A 24 -2.55 5.04 8.04
CA GLY A 24 -2.32 5.33 9.46
C GLY A 24 -1.23 6.36 9.70
N ASP A 25 -1.24 6.93 10.92
CA ASP A 25 -0.31 7.96 11.39
C ASP A 25 1.16 7.63 11.09
N ASP A 26 1.98 8.66 10.89
CA ASP A 26 3.44 8.57 10.77
C ASP A 26 3.94 7.65 9.62
N SER A 27 3.10 7.33 8.64
CA SER A 27 3.47 6.50 7.48
C SER A 27 4.18 7.32 6.39
N GLU A 28 5.06 6.66 5.64
CA GLU A 28 5.81 7.24 4.54
C GLU A 28 5.38 6.60 3.20
N ILE A 29 4.72 7.39 2.37
CA ILE A 29 4.31 7.01 1.02
C ILE A 29 5.22 7.71 0.03
N ASN A 30 6.27 6.99 -0.40
CA ASN A 30 7.36 7.58 -1.19
C ASN A 30 7.01 7.77 -2.67
N ALA A 31 7.89 8.46 -3.39
CA ALA A 31 7.77 8.79 -4.81
C ALA A 31 7.16 7.67 -5.66
N LEU A 32 6.03 7.97 -6.29
CA LEU A 32 5.32 7.07 -7.22
C LEU A 32 4.87 5.74 -6.61
N ALA A 33 4.83 5.61 -5.28
CA ALA A 33 4.11 4.52 -4.65
C ALA A 33 2.60 4.73 -4.85
N CYS A 34 1.86 3.65 -5.08
CA CYS A 34 0.42 3.73 -5.34
C CYS A 34 -0.38 2.71 -4.51
N PRO A 35 -1.32 3.17 -3.69
CA PRO A 35 -2.47 2.36 -3.29
C PRO A 35 -3.39 2.17 -4.51
N GLN A 36 -3.23 1.06 -5.22
CA GLN A 36 -3.99 0.75 -6.43
C GLN A 36 -5.35 0.14 -6.07
N THR A 37 -6.36 0.99 -5.94
CA THR A 37 -7.70 0.63 -5.45
C THR A 37 -8.60 -0.06 -6.47
N HIS A 38 -8.19 -0.13 -7.75
CA HIS A 38 -8.92 -0.87 -8.77
C HIS A 38 -8.01 -1.63 -9.74
N LEU A 39 -8.54 -2.72 -10.29
CA LEU A 39 -7.97 -3.38 -11.47
C LEU A 39 -9.09 -3.80 -12.43
N PHE A 40 -8.79 -3.79 -13.72
CA PHE A 40 -9.68 -4.33 -14.74
C PHE A 40 -9.32 -5.79 -15.00
N GLU A 41 -10.19 -6.70 -14.56
CA GLU A 41 -9.99 -8.15 -14.65
C GLU A 41 -11.24 -8.81 -15.23
N ASP A 42 -11.09 -9.77 -16.14
CA ASP A 42 -12.21 -10.50 -16.72
C ASP A 42 -13.31 -9.61 -17.30
N ARG A 43 -12.92 -8.44 -17.85
CA ARG A 43 -13.81 -7.39 -18.39
C ARG A 43 -14.63 -6.63 -17.35
N VAL A 44 -14.29 -6.77 -16.08
CA VAL A 44 -14.96 -6.11 -14.95
C VAL A 44 -13.96 -5.23 -14.22
N MET A 45 -14.36 -4.00 -13.94
CA MET A 45 -13.62 -3.12 -13.02
C MET A 45 -13.91 -3.59 -11.59
N LYS A 46 -12.88 -4.12 -10.91
CA LYS A 46 -12.94 -4.49 -9.49
C LYS A 46 -12.35 -3.35 -8.68
N ILE A 47 -13.07 -2.92 -7.66
CA ILE A 47 -12.69 -1.84 -6.76
C ILE A 47 -12.86 -2.36 -5.33
N ASP A 48 -11.89 -2.12 -4.47
CA ASP A 48 -11.99 -2.40 -3.04
C ASP A 48 -11.01 -1.52 -2.25
N HIS A 49 -11.09 -1.60 -0.92
CA HIS A 49 -10.26 -0.83 -0.02
C HIS A 49 -8.79 -1.28 -0.01
N VAL A 50 -7.90 -0.31 0.17
CA VAL A 50 -6.48 -0.53 0.53
C VAL A 50 -6.26 0.03 1.93
N SER A 51 -5.81 -0.83 2.85
CA SER A 51 -5.58 -0.46 4.25
C SER A 51 -4.09 -0.45 4.58
N ILE A 52 -3.55 0.74 4.84
CA ILE A 52 -2.17 0.96 5.27
C ILE A 52 -2.18 1.37 6.75
N GLY A 53 -1.49 0.60 7.59
CA GLY A 53 -1.40 0.81 9.03
C GLY A 53 -0.58 2.03 9.44
N LYS A 54 -0.30 2.14 10.74
CA LYS A 54 0.55 3.19 11.32
C LYS A 54 2.02 2.93 11.03
N GLY A 55 2.79 3.98 10.74
CA GLY A 55 4.25 3.93 10.64
C GLY A 55 4.73 2.99 9.53
N VAL A 56 3.92 2.79 8.49
CA VAL A 56 4.28 1.95 7.35
C VAL A 56 5.22 2.71 6.43
N TYR A 57 6.24 2.02 5.92
CA TYR A 57 7.10 2.50 4.85
C TYR A 57 6.70 1.85 3.52
N LEU A 58 6.23 2.62 2.56
CA LEU A 58 6.07 2.18 1.17
C LEU A 58 7.19 2.77 0.32
N GLY A 59 8.08 1.91 -0.18
CA GLY A 59 9.21 2.31 -0.99
C GLY A 59 8.79 2.90 -2.34
N PRO A 60 9.67 3.69 -2.99
CA PRO A 60 9.36 4.30 -4.27
C PRO A 60 8.89 3.29 -5.32
N ARG A 61 7.87 3.67 -6.10
CA ARG A 61 7.29 2.83 -7.17
C ARG A 61 6.74 1.47 -6.69
N SER A 62 6.46 1.31 -5.40
CA SER A 62 5.73 0.15 -4.90
C SER A 62 4.24 0.28 -5.18
N ALA A 63 3.55 -0.85 -5.33
CA ALA A 63 2.11 -0.89 -5.54
C ALA A 63 1.46 -1.80 -4.51
N VAL A 64 0.37 -1.33 -3.91
CA VAL A 64 -0.47 -2.11 -3.00
C VAL A 64 -1.84 -2.25 -3.64
N LEU A 65 -2.16 -3.46 -4.11
CA LEU A 65 -3.41 -3.72 -4.82
C LEU A 65 -4.63 -3.72 -3.88
N TYR A 66 -5.80 -3.49 -4.47
CA TYR A 66 -7.10 -3.54 -3.81
C TYR A 66 -7.31 -4.80 -2.95
N SER A 67 -8.12 -4.67 -1.90
CA SER A 67 -8.35 -5.68 -0.86
C SER A 67 -7.11 -6.05 -0.01
N ALA A 68 -5.92 -5.50 -0.29
CA ALA A 68 -4.73 -5.78 0.51
C ALA A 68 -4.68 -4.96 1.81
N LYS A 69 -3.99 -5.52 2.80
CA LYS A 69 -3.74 -4.87 4.10
C LYS A 69 -2.26 -4.92 4.46
N VAL A 70 -1.70 -3.74 4.70
CA VAL A 70 -0.34 -3.57 5.21
C VAL A 70 -0.42 -3.16 6.68
N ALA A 71 -0.03 -4.05 7.58
CA ALA A 71 -0.15 -3.81 9.02
C ALA A 71 0.94 -2.85 9.54
N ASP A 72 0.75 -2.39 10.78
CA ASP A 72 1.57 -1.36 11.40
C ASP A 72 3.06 -1.67 11.35
N HIS A 73 3.87 -0.64 11.10
CA HIS A 73 5.33 -0.69 11.09
C HIS A 73 5.93 -1.65 10.05
N ALA A 74 5.14 -2.15 9.09
CA ALA A 74 5.65 -2.93 7.99
C ALA A 74 6.46 -2.06 7.00
N ARG A 75 7.41 -2.67 6.32
CA ARG A 75 8.22 -2.04 5.27
C ARG A 75 8.05 -2.78 3.96
N VAL A 76 7.55 -2.07 2.94
CA VAL A 76 7.45 -2.54 1.57
C VAL A 76 8.58 -1.88 0.77
N GLY A 77 9.45 -2.68 0.17
CA GLY A 77 10.61 -2.21 -0.58
C GLY A 77 10.24 -1.44 -1.85
N ALA A 78 11.22 -0.77 -2.46
CA ALA A 78 11.02 -0.16 -3.76
C ALA A 78 10.61 -1.20 -4.82
N LEU A 79 9.83 -0.78 -5.82
CA LEU A 79 9.37 -1.63 -6.94
C LEU A 79 8.60 -2.89 -6.52
N THR A 80 8.12 -2.94 -5.27
CA THR A 80 7.47 -4.13 -4.71
C THR A 80 5.98 -4.12 -4.99
N LEU A 81 5.42 -5.27 -5.37
CA LEU A 81 4.00 -5.45 -5.66
C LEU A 81 3.35 -6.31 -4.56
N VAL A 82 2.57 -5.67 -3.68
CA VAL A 82 1.68 -6.37 -2.74
C VAL A 82 0.42 -6.77 -3.48
N MET A 83 0.14 -8.07 -3.52
CA MET A 83 -0.95 -8.64 -4.30
C MET A 83 -2.32 -8.35 -3.67
N LYS A 84 -3.36 -8.39 -4.50
CA LYS A 84 -4.74 -8.21 -4.02
C LYS A 84 -5.09 -9.22 -2.93
N GLY A 85 -5.77 -8.76 -1.88
CA GLY A 85 -6.14 -9.61 -0.74
C GLY A 85 -4.97 -10.10 0.11
N GLU A 86 -3.74 -9.69 -0.19
CA GLU A 86 -2.57 -10.07 0.59
C GLU A 86 -2.51 -9.31 1.93
N TYR A 87 -2.02 -9.98 2.96
CA TYR A 87 -1.79 -9.40 4.27
C TYR A 87 -0.29 -9.35 4.57
N ILE A 88 0.25 -8.13 4.70
CA ILE A 88 1.64 -7.88 5.10
C ILE A 88 1.67 -7.72 6.63
N PRO A 89 2.32 -8.63 7.39
CA PRO A 89 2.31 -8.60 8.85
C PRO A 89 3.03 -7.39 9.46
N ALA A 90 2.63 -7.03 10.68
CA ALA A 90 3.19 -5.89 11.39
C ALA A 90 4.69 -6.07 11.65
N GLY A 91 5.45 -4.97 11.56
CA GLY A 91 6.90 -4.96 11.81
C GLY A 91 7.74 -5.82 10.87
N SER A 92 7.18 -6.32 9.76
CA SER A 92 7.87 -7.18 8.80
C SER A 92 8.38 -6.39 7.59
N SER A 93 9.38 -6.92 6.88
CA SER A 93 9.95 -6.31 5.68
C SER A 93 9.74 -7.21 4.46
N TRP A 94 9.28 -6.61 3.37
CA TRP A 94 8.89 -7.31 2.14
C TRP A 94 9.48 -6.64 0.91
N SER A 95 9.84 -7.44 -0.09
CA SER A 95 10.33 -6.95 -1.37
C SER A 95 9.99 -7.90 -2.51
N GLY A 96 9.98 -7.38 -3.75
CA GLY A 96 9.82 -8.19 -4.96
C GLY A 96 8.48 -7.98 -5.68
N CYS A 97 8.35 -8.58 -6.86
CA CYS A 97 7.13 -8.54 -7.66
C CYS A 97 6.79 -9.98 -8.12
N PRO A 98 5.94 -10.71 -7.38
CA PRO A 98 5.18 -10.29 -6.19
C PRO A 98 6.03 -10.15 -4.93
N ALA A 99 5.48 -9.47 -3.91
CA ALA A 99 6.13 -9.27 -2.62
C ALA A 99 6.46 -10.61 -1.94
N ALA A 100 7.64 -10.69 -1.32
CA ALA A 100 8.06 -11.80 -0.49
C ALA A 100 8.79 -11.30 0.77
N PRO A 101 8.74 -12.05 1.89
CA PRO A 101 9.44 -11.68 3.11
C PRO A 101 10.95 -11.57 2.87
N VAL A 102 11.55 -10.47 3.32
CA VAL A 102 13.00 -10.31 3.38
C VAL A 102 13.47 -10.80 4.73
N ARG A 103 14.46 -11.70 4.75
CA ARG A 103 15.15 -12.05 5.99
C ARG A 103 16.33 -11.10 6.16
N GLY A 104 16.28 -10.33 7.25
CA GLY A 104 17.45 -9.60 7.78
C GLY A 104 18.38 -10.54 8.54
#